data_AF-A0AA96I3G7-F1
#
_entry.id   AF-A0AA96I3G7-F1
#
_cell.length_a   1.000
_cell.length_b   1.000
_cell.length_c   1.000
_cell.angle_alpha   90.00
_cell.angle_beta   90.00
_cell.angle_gamma   90.00
#
_symmetry.space_group_name_H-M   'P 1'
#
loop_
_entity.id
_entity.type
_entity.pdbx_description
1 polymer ?
#
loop_
_entity_poly.entity_id
_entity_poly.type
_entity_poly.pdbx_seq_one_letter_code
_entity_poly.pdbx_strand_id
1 'polypeptide(L)' 'MFQNCPKNKTIIFNCSAGARSIEAWMKLKKDGIDVSEIFYFDANINCKDNNCKIEVNEPLE' A
#
# COMPACT_ATOMS: atom_id res chain seq x y z
N MET A 1 -4.26 14.32 -8.26
CA MET A 1 -3.61 13.02 -7.94
C MET A 1 -4.64 11.91 -7.70
N PHE A 2 -5.74 12.13 -6.98
CA PHE A 2 -6.70 11.06 -6.63
C PHE A 2 -7.86 10.80 -7.61
N GLN A 3 -8.07 11.66 -8.61
CA GLN A 3 -9.15 11.50 -9.60
C GLN A 3 -9.00 10.27 -10.50
N ASN A 4 -7.80 9.70 -10.60
CA ASN A 4 -7.51 8.52 -11.43
C ASN A 4 -7.49 7.21 -10.62
N CYS A 5 -7.90 7.24 -9.34
CA CYS A 5 -7.97 6.01 -8.55
C CYS A 5 -9.17 5.17 -9.03
N PRO A 6 -8.99 3.90 -9.41
CA PRO A 6 -10.07 3.07 -9.90
C PRO A 6 -11.11 2.83 -8.81
N LYS A 7 -12.36 3.21 -9.09
CA LYS A 7 -13.52 2.90 -8.23
C LYS A 7 -13.88 1.42 -8.36
N ASN A 8 -14.36 0.80 -7.28
CA ASN A 8 -14.80 -0.60 -7.23
C ASN A 8 -13.70 -1.63 -7.60
N LYS A 9 -12.43 -1.31 -7.34
CA LYS A 9 -11.32 -2.26 -7.47
C LYS A 9 -10.56 -2.35 -6.15
N THR A 10 -9.98 -3.51 -5.91
CA THR A 10 -9.02 -3.72 -4.83
C THR A 10 -7.72 -2.98 -5.14
N ILE A 11 -7.26 -2.15 -4.21
CA ILE A 11 -6.00 -1.40 -4.33
C ILE A 11 -5.02 -1.92 -3.30
N ILE A 12 -3.82 -2.27 -3.77
CA ILE A 12 -2.71 -2.70 -2.92
C ILE A 12 -1.67 -1.57 -2.92
N PHE A 13 -1.48 -0.92 -1.78
CA PHE A 13 -0.41 0.06 -1.60
C PHE A 13 0.86 -0.65 -1.12
N ASN A 14 1.96 -0.38 -1.79
CA ASN A 14 3.27 -0.83 -1.37
C ASN A 14 4.25 0.35 -1.34
N CYS A 15 5.20 0.28 -0.42
CA CYS A 15 6.36 1.15 -0.38
C CYS A 15 7.52 0.34 0.22
N SER A 16 8.73 0.88 0.15
CA SER A 16 9.93 0.13 0.52
C SER A 16 9.95 -0.40 1.96
N ALA A 17 9.19 0.21 2.88
CA ALA A 17 9.14 -0.14 4.30
C ALA A 17 7.72 0.01 4.91
N GLY A 18 6.67 -0.10 4.09
CA GLY A 18 5.26 0.03 4.52
C GLY A 18 4.74 1.43 4.93
N ALA A 19 5.53 2.27 5.59
CA ALA A 19 5.07 3.53 6.20
C ALA A 19 4.34 4.49 5.24
N ARG A 20 4.86 4.68 4.02
CA ARG A 20 4.22 5.56 3.01
C ARG A 20 2.94 4.97 2.43
N SER A 21 2.80 3.65 2.40
CA SER A 21 1.57 2.95 2.00
C SER A 21 0.44 3.27 2.97
N ILE A 22 0.75 3.26 4.28
CA ILE A 22 -0.21 3.57 5.34
C ILE A 22 -0.60 5.04 5.32
N GLU A 23 0.36 5.96 5.13
CA GLU A 23 0.06 7.39 4.99
C GLU A 23 -0.86 7.69 3.79
N ALA A 24 -0.63 7.02 2.65
CA ALA A 24 -1.47 7.16 1.46
C ALA A 24 -2.90 6.67 1.73
N TRP A 25 -3.03 5.52 2.41
CA TRP A 25 -4.33 5.00 2.85
C TRP A 25 -5.06 5.97 3.80
N MET A 26 -4.37 6.48 4.82
CA MET A 26 -4.94 7.44 5.77
C MET A 26 -5.43 8.71 5.07
N LYS A 27 -4.69 9.19 4.06
CA LYS A 27 -5.09 10.35 3.27
C LYS A 27 -6.33 10.09 2.42
N LEU A 28 -6.44 8.93 1.78
CA LEU A 28 -7.62 8.52 1.02
C LEU A 28 -8.88 8.45 1.91
N LYS A 29 -8.72 7.86 3.10
CA LYS A 29 -9.80 7.80 4.11
C LYS A 29 -10.22 9.19 4.56
N LYS A 30 -9.27 10.10 4.79
CA LYS A 30 -9.53 11.48 5.18
C LYS A 30 -10.26 12.28 4.08
N ASP A 31 -9.90 12.06 2.83
CA ASP A 31 -10.49 12.74 1.67
C ASP A 31 -11.85 12.14 1.26
N GLY A 32 -12.37 11.14 2.00
CA GLY A 32 -13.69 10.55 1.77
C GLY A 32 -13.81 9.79 0.46
N ILE A 33 -12.68 9.33 -0.09
CA ILE A 33 -12.65 8.58 -1.34
C ILE A 33 -13.05 7.15 -1.01
N ASP A 34 -14.21 6.73 -1.50
CA ASP A 34 -14.71 5.37 -1.34
C ASP A 34 -13.92 4.41 -2.24
N VAL A 35 -13.01 3.69 -1.62
CA VAL A 35 -12.16 2.66 -2.22
C VAL A 35 -12.47 1.39 -1.45
N SER A 36 -13.26 0.53 -2.07
CA SER A 36 -14.01 -0.56 -1.42
C SER A 36 -13.12 -1.55 -0.66
N GLU A 37 -11.89 -1.76 -1.14
CA GLU A 37 -10.91 -2.65 -0.52
C GLU A 37 -9.50 -2.07 -0.68
N ILE A 38 -8.87 -1.71 0.43
CA ILE A 38 -7.50 -1.23 0.46
C ILE A 38 -6.66 -2.16 1.32
N PHE A 39 -5.61 -2.71 0.72
CA PHE A 39 -4.58 -3.46 1.41
C PHE A 39 -3.28 -2.65 1.39
N TYR A 40 -2.51 -2.71 2.47
CA TYR A 40 -1.17 -2.15 2.52
C TYR A 40 -0.18 -3.27 2.85
N PHE A 41 0.97 -3.27 2.19
CA PHE A 41 2.07 -4.16 2.55
C PHE A 41 2.88 -3.53 3.68
N ASP A 42 2.81 -4.11 4.87
CA ASP A 42 3.74 -3.84 5.97
C ASP A 42 4.95 -4.78 5.89
N ALA A 43 5.81 -4.52 4.92
CA ALA A 43 7.01 -5.30 4.67
C ALA A 43 8.11 -4.43 4.07
N ASN A 44 9.35 -4.83 4.30
CA ASN A 44 10.49 -4.27 3.61
C ASN A 44 10.58 -4.88 2.21
N ILE A 45 10.34 -4.05 1.19
CA ILE A 45 10.43 -4.45 -0.21
C ILE A 45 11.74 -3.89 -0.77
N ASN A 46 12.71 -4.78 -0.98
CA ASN A 46 13.97 -4.45 -1.61
C ASN A 46 14.02 -5.06 -3.01
N CYS A 47 13.79 -4.22 -4.02
CA CYS A 47 13.88 -4.61 -5.43
C CYS A 47 15.26 -4.26 -5.98
N LYS A 48 15.99 -5.29 -6.43
CA LYS A 48 17.17 -5.14 -7.29
C LYS A 48 16.81 -5.66 -8.67
N ASP A 49 16.79 -4.76 -9.65
CA ASP A 49 16.34 -5.04 -11.02
C ASP A 49 14.93 -5.68 -11.03
N ASN A 50 14.83 -6.91 -11.55
CA ASN A 50 13.58 -7.68 -11.62
C ASN A 50 13.38 -8.64 -10.42
N ASN A 51 14.24 -8.54 -9.40
CA ASN A 51 14.23 -9.45 -8.26
C ASN A 51 13.89 -8.69 -6.98
N CYS A 52 12.65 -8.83 -6.51
CA CYS A 52 12.16 -8.19 -5.31
C CYS A 52 12.17 -9.18 -4.14
N LYS A 53 12.92 -8.84 -3.09
CA LYS A 53 12.83 -9.52 -1.80
C LYS A 53 11.82 -8.79 -0.93
N ILE A 54 10.89 -9.56 -0.37
CA ILE A 54 9.90 -9.08 0.59
C ILE A 54 10.28 -9.69 1.93
N GLU A 55 10.71 -8.85 2.86
CA GLU A 55 11.03 -9.23 4.23
C GLU A 55 9.94 -8.69 5.13
N VAL A 56 9.23 -9.59 5.83
CA VAL A 56 8.18 -9.18 6.76
C VAL A 56 8.82 -8.45 7.92
N ASN A 57 8.35 -7.23 8.21
CA ASN A 57 8.96 -6.37 9.22
C ASN A 57 8.48 -6.71 10.65
N GLU A 58 7.36 -7.42 10.77
CA GLU A 58 6.77 -7.89 12.02
C GLU A 58 6.52 -9.42 11.99
N PRO A 59 6.62 -10.13 13.13
CA PRO A 59 6.20 -11.52 13.20
C PRO A 59 4.70 -11.65 12.94
N LEU A 60 4.32 -12.52 12.00
CA LEU A 60 2.94 -12.91 11.77
C LEU A 60 2.49 -13.80 12.95
N GLU A 61 1.66 -13.28 13.85
CA GLU A 61 0.88 -14.09 14.81
C GLU A 61 -0.35 -14.73 14.12
#